data_AF-A0A7Y2PA30-F1
#
_entry.id   AF-A0A7Y2PA30-F1
#
_cell.length_a   1.000
_cell.length_b   1.000
_cell.length_c   1.000
_cell.angle_alpha   90.00
_cell.angle_beta   90.00
_cell.angle_gamma   90.00
#
_symmetry.space_group_name_H-M   'P 1'
#
loop_
_entity.id
_entity.type
_entity.pdbx_description
1 polymer ?
#
loop_
_entity_poly.entity_id
_entity_poly.type
_entity_poly.pdbx_seq_one_letter_code
_entity_poly.pdbx_strand_id
1 'polypeptide(L)'
;ESLASSREQLATLAAEAENAQAAYSEAQAMADQAKSDLMVRVTLHSNALSGTESVQKLMEENARAVARLNDRIAEAEGLSRKAEEQFARTCAEEEGAREELASAEKIWEETRSLLGEQGARLDTVTENRRKTESRLEAKGSRFSALSRVQEQRDWASSGVRAVLHHYLGGGNGDGEGNQGIFGVIGELIETDAPYERAVEAVLGERIQSIVVRDHEEGLSALQYLKDSREGRGAFVPVTLRARGELPPYGEEEGVIAPLTEVVRVPVECGDLVRGLLGGTLLVRDLPSALQLWNRNGVWSTYVTLEGDVVTADGILVGGAQEQGESRVLAVKREIRELEEEMALLSTESARIAEDVEEARRTREALEGRSAEMFSLREERKARYAEAQQKRAVLEVAMSQTRTNLGSLVQERQYLEA
;
A
#
# COMPACT_ATOMS: atom_id res chain seq x y z
N GLU A 1 87.96 -144.05 34.33
CA GLU A 1 88.03 -142.81 33.52
C GLU A 1 86.68 -142.14 33.21
N SER A 2 85.51 -142.77 33.41
CA SER A 2 84.21 -142.17 33.05
C SER A 2 83.62 -141.11 34.01
N LEU A 3 84.09 -141.01 35.26
CA LEU A 3 83.49 -140.12 36.28
C LEU A 3 84.07 -138.69 36.34
N ALA A 4 85.29 -138.47 35.82
CA ALA A 4 85.90 -137.14 35.78
C ALA A 4 85.36 -136.29 34.61
N SER A 5 85.16 -136.91 33.45
CA SER A 5 84.54 -136.29 32.26
C SER A 5 83.09 -135.85 32.51
N SER A 6 82.31 -136.60 33.29
CA SER A 6 80.92 -136.23 33.59
C SER A 6 80.80 -135.09 34.61
N ARG A 7 81.80 -134.87 35.47
CA ARG A 7 81.80 -133.77 36.45
C ARG A 7 82.17 -132.42 35.82
N GLU A 8 83.10 -132.43 34.87
CA GLU A 8 83.45 -131.25 34.08
C GLU A 8 82.30 -130.86 33.13
N GLN A 9 81.64 -131.85 32.50
CA GLN A 9 80.43 -131.63 31.70
C GLN A 9 79.26 -131.08 32.52
N LEU A 10 79.06 -131.53 33.77
CA LEU A 10 78.04 -131.00 34.67
C LEU A 10 78.33 -129.56 35.13
N ALA A 11 79.60 -129.19 35.30
CA ALA A 11 79.98 -127.82 35.65
C ALA A 11 79.82 -126.85 34.46
N THR A 12 80.18 -127.28 33.23
CA THR A 12 79.89 -126.51 32.01
C THR A 12 78.39 -126.41 31.73
N LEU A 13 77.61 -127.48 31.92
CA LEU A 13 76.15 -127.45 31.77
C LEU A 13 75.47 -126.57 32.84
N ALA A 14 75.98 -126.54 34.07
CA ALA A 14 75.49 -125.65 35.12
C ALA A 14 75.81 -124.17 34.82
N ALA A 15 77.02 -123.87 34.33
CA ALA A 15 77.39 -122.52 33.91
C ALA A 15 76.65 -122.06 32.64
N GLU A 16 76.40 -122.97 31.69
CA GLU A 16 75.54 -122.72 30.52
C GLU A 16 74.09 -122.52 30.93
N ALA A 17 73.57 -123.28 31.90
CA ALA A 17 72.22 -123.09 32.43
C ALA A 17 72.08 -121.78 33.20
N GLU A 18 73.08 -121.38 33.99
CA GLU A 18 73.09 -120.10 34.72
C GLU A 18 73.23 -118.90 33.76
N ASN A 19 74.07 -119.01 32.72
CA ASN A 19 74.13 -118.03 31.64
C ASN A 19 72.85 -117.98 30.80
N ALA A 20 72.22 -119.12 30.52
CA ALA A 20 70.94 -119.17 29.82
C ALA A 20 69.80 -118.59 30.67
N GLN A 21 69.82 -118.82 31.99
CA GLN A 21 68.86 -118.24 32.94
C GLN A 21 69.06 -116.72 33.07
N ALA A 22 70.31 -116.25 33.12
CA ALA A 22 70.64 -114.83 33.11
C ALA A 22 70.22 -114.16 31.80
N ALA A 23 70.55 -114.76 30.65
CA ALA A 23 70.13 -114.29 29.33
C ALA A 23 68.59 -114.31 29.16
N TYR A 24 67.91 -115.31 29.72
CA TYR A 24 66.45 -115.37 29.74
C TYR A 24 65.85 -114.26 30.61
N SER A 25 66.40 -114.02 31.81
CA SER A 25 65.93 -112.94 32.69
C SER A 25 66.19 -111.55 32.09
N GLU A 26 67.30 -111.36 31.39
CA GLU A 26 67.64 -110.12 30.68
C GLU A 26 66.73 -109.92 29.46
N ALA A 27 66.50 -110.96 28.65
CA ALA A 27 65.54 -110.93 27.56
C ALA A 27 64.10 -110.69 28.04
N GLN A 28 63.71 -111.23 29.20
CA GLN A 28 62.41 -111.03 29.81
C GLN A 28 62.25 -109.60 30.36
N ALA A 29 63.29 -109.04 30.98
CA ALA A 29 63.32 -107.64 31.39
C ALA A 29 63.27 -106.69 30.18
N MET A 30 63.99 -107.00 29.09
CA MET A 30 63.89 -106.26 27.82
C MET A 30 62.50 -106.38 27.19
N ALA A 31 61.86 -107.54 27.26
CA ALA A 31 60.50 -107.74 26.76
C ALA A 31 59.47 -106.96 27.59
N ASP A 32 59.58 -106.95 28.92
CA ASP A 32 58.72 -106.17 29.80
C ASP A 32 58.94 -104.66 29.62
N GLN A 33 60.19 -104.22 29.43
CA GLN A 33 60.52 -102.84 29.11
C GLN A 33 59.94 -102.45 27.74
N ALA A 34 60.11 -103.27 26.70
CA ALA A 34 59.53 -103.05 25.38
C ALA A 34 57.99 -103.04 25.41
N LYS A 35 57.36 -103.87 26.24
CA LYS A 35 55.91 -103.90 26.45
C LYS A 35 55.41 -102.63 27.14
N SER A 36 56.12 -102.16 28.17
CA SER A 36 55.83 -100.88 28.83
C SER A 36 55.96 -99.71 27.85
N ASP A 37 57.04 -99.69 27.05
CA ASP A 37 57.29 -98.67 26.04
C ASP A 37 56.22 -98.66 24.93
N LEU A 38 55.81 -99.86 24.46
CA LEU A 38 54.70 -100.02 23.52
C LEU A 38 53.38 -99.53 24.12
N MET A 39 53.11 -99.86 25.38
CA MET A 39 51.90 -99.45 26.08
C MET A 39 51.83 -97.92 26.19
N VAL A 40 52.92 -97.24 26.59
CA VAL A 40 53.03 -95.78 26.60
C VAL A 40 52.79 -95.18 25.21
N ARG A 41 53.38 -95.75 24.15
CA ARG A 41 53.16 -95.29 22.76
C ARG A 41 51.72 -95.47 22.30
N VAL A 42 51.06 -96.57 22.68
CA VAL A 42 49.65 -96.81 22.38
C VAL A 42 48.75 -95.80 23.10
N THR A 43 49.02 -95.48 24.37
CA THR A 43 48.25 -94.43 25.09
C THR A 43 48.49 -93.05 24.48
N LEU A 44 49.74 -92.70 24.14
CA LEU A 44 50.07 -91.44 23.46
C LEU A 44 49.38 -91.35 22.10
N HIS A 45 49.38 -92.42 21.31
CA HIS A 45 48.71 -92.46 20.02
C HIS A 45 47.19 -92.39 20.16
N SER A 46 46.60 -93.10 21.11
CA SER A 46 45.16 -93.04 21.41
C SER A 46 44.72 -91.63 21.86
N ASN A 47 45.53 -90.97 22.71
CA ASN A 47 45.30 -89.59 23.13
C ASN A 47 45.46 -88.61 21.96
N ALA A 48 46.46 -88.81 21.10
CA ALA A 48 46.65 -88.01 19.89
C ALA A 48 45.49 -88.19 18.92
N LEU A 49 45.02 -89.42 18.70
CA LEU A 49 43.88 -89.74 17.83
C LEU A 49 42.58 -89.11 18.36
N SER A 50 42.29 -89.27 19.65
CA SER A 50 41.15 -88.63 20.32
C SER A 50 41.25 -87.11 20.26
N GLY A 51 42.46 -86.56 20.40
CA GLY A 51 42.75 -85.14 20.22
C GLY A 51 42.46 -84.67 18.78
N THR A 52 42.91 -85.42 17.77
CA THR A 52 42.64 -85.09 16.35
C THR A 52 41.16 -85.20 16.00
N GLU A 53 40.45 -86.21 16.48
CA GLU A 53 38.99 -86.33 16.27
C GLU A 53 38.24 -85.18 16.94
N SER A 54 38.65 -84.76 18.14
CA SER A 54 38.06 -83.61 18.82
C SER A 54 38.33 -82.31 18.07
N VAL A 55 39.55 -82.11 17.57
CA VAL A 55 39.90 -80.93 16.74
C VAL A 55 39.11 -80.94 15.42
N GLN A 56 38.94 -82.10 14.80
CA GLN A 56 38.21 -82.23 13.55
C GLN A 56 36.71 -81.94 13.72
N LYS A 57 36.10 -82.41 14.81
CA LYS A 57 34.72 -82.01 15.18
C LYS A 57 34.60 -80.51 15.40
N LEU A 58 35.53 -79.90 16.14
CA LEU A 58 35.55 -78.45 16.35
C LEU A 58 35.71 -77.68 15.02
N MET A 59 36.54 -78.17 14.10
CA MET A 59 36.68 -77.58 12.76
C MET A 59 35.40 -77.68 11.94
N GLU A 60 34.70 -78.81 11.96
CA GLU A 60 33.40 -78.96 11.29
C GLU A 60 32.32 -78.06 11.91
N GLU A 61 32.29 -77.95 13.23
CA GLU A 61 31.38 -77.04 13.95
C GLU A 61 31.65 -75.58 13.61
N ASN A 62 32.92 -75.16 13.58
CA ASN A 62 33.33 -73.81 13.15
C ASN A 62 32.98 -73.57 11.68
N ALA A 63 33.25 -74.52 10.78
CA ALA A 63 32.91 -74.39 9.36
C ALA A 63 31.40 -74.19 9.16
N ARG A 64 30.57 -74.92 9.91
CA ARG A 64 29.11 -74.73 9.91
C ARG A 64 28.70 -73.39 10.53
N ALA A 65 29.40 -72.91 11.57
CA ALA A 65 29.15 -71.61 12.17
C ALA A 65 29.48 -70.47 11.20
N VAL A 66 30.62 -70.54 10.50
CA VAL A 66 31.04 -69.59 9.46
C VAL A 66 30.05 -69.57 8.30
N ALA A 67 29.58 -70.73 7.83
CA ALA A 67 28.55 -70.80 6.78
C ALA A 67 27.25 -70.08 7.20
N ARG A 68 26.74 -70.35 8.41
CA ARG A 68 25.56 -69.66 8.94
C ARG A 68 25.78 -68.14 9.10
N LEU A 69 26.98 -67.72 9.49
CA LEU A 69 27.31 -66.30 9.58
C LEU A 69 27.38 -65.64 8.21
N ASN A 70 27.91 -66.31 7.18
CA ASN A 70 27.93 -65.80 5.82
C ASN A 70 26.50 -65.59 5.26
N ASP A 71 25.58 -66.52 5.52
CA ASP A 71 24.17 -66.35 5.13
C ASP A 71 23.55 -65.13 5.84
N ARG A 72 23.78 -64.98 7.15
CA ARG A 72 23.32 -63.81 7.93
C ARG A 72 23.94 -62.50 7.45
N ILE A 73 25.21 -62.50 7.06
CA ILE A 73 25.88 -61.33 6.47
C ILE A 73 25.24 -60.98 5.13
N ALA A 74 25.02 -61.95 4.25
CA ALA A 74 24.38 -61.69 2.94
C ALA A 74 22.95 -61.12 3.10
N GLU A 75 22.17 -61.64 4.06
CA GLU A 75 20.87 -61.08 4.41
C GLU A 75 20.99 -59.64 4.96
N ALA A 76 21.92 -59.40 5.88
CA ALA A 76 22.17 -58.09 6.46
C ALA A 76 22.66 -57.06 5.43
N GLU A 77 23.52 -57.45 4.48
CA GLU A 77 23.96 -56.63 3.35
C GLU A 77 22.78 -56.26 2.45
N GLY A 78 21.89 -57.22 2.16
CA GLY A 78 20.69 -56.98 1.37
C GLY A 78 19.73 -55.99 2.06
N LEU A 79 19.55 -56.11 3.37
CA LEU A 79 18.75 -55.17 4.17
C LEU A 79 19.40 -53.79 4.24
N SER A 80 20.71 -53.73 4.45
CA SER A 80 21.46 -52.46 4.49
C SER A 80 21.38 -51.73 3.16
N ARG A 81 21.50 -52.44 2.03
CA ARG A 81 21.37 -51.84 0.69
C ARG A 81 19.98 -51.27 0.45
N LYS A 82 18.93 -52.02 0.82
CA LYS A 82 17.54 -51.53 0.72
C LYS A 82 17.30 -50.30 1.60
N ALA A 83 17.86 -50.28 2.81
CA ALA A 83 17.78 -49.14 3.71
C ALA A 83 18.50 -47.91 3.13
N GLU A 84 19.68 -48.09 2.53
CA GLU A 84 20.43 -47.03 1.85
C GLU A 84 19.67 -46.45 0.65
N GLU A 85 19.08 -47.31 -0.18
CA GLU A 85 18.25 -46.87 -1.32
C GLU A 85 17.01 -46.10 -0.87
N GLN A 86 16.32 -46.56 0.18
CA GLN A 86 15.17 -45.88 0.76
C GLN A 86 15.56 -44.53 1.36
N PHE A 87 16.67 -44.48 2.10
CA PHE A 87 17.19 -43.26 2.69
C PHE A 87 17.53 -42.23 1.61
N ALA A 88 18.26 -42.64 0.56
CA ALA A 88 18.61 -41.76 -0.56
C ALA A 88 17.38 -41.19 -1.26
N ARG A 89 16.32 -41.99 -1.47
CA ARG A 89 15.05 -41.52 -2.03
C ARG A 89 14.38 -40.48 -1.13
N THR A 90 14.29 -40.74 0.17
CA THR A 90 13.70 -39.78 1.11
C THR A 90 14.51 -38.50 1.27
N CYS A 91 15.84 -38.55 1.13
CA CYS A 91 16.67 -37.34 1.08
C CYS A 91 16.33 -36.48 -0.13
N ALA A 92 16.18 -37.09 -1.32
CA ALA A 92 15.77 -36.36 -2.52
C ALA A 92 14.34 -35.78 -2.39
N GLU A 93 13.41 -36.51 -1.78
CA GLU A 93 12.06 -36.01 -1.48
C GLU A 93 12.07 -34.83 -0.50
N GLU A 94 12.90 -34.89 0.56
CA GLU A 94 13.06 -33.78 1.53
C GLU A 94 13.65 -32.54 0.88
N GLU A 95 14.66 -32.70 0.03
CA GLU A 95 15.30 -31.60 -0.68
C GLU A 95 14.33 -30.94 -1.67
N GLY A 96 13.55 -31.73 -2.42
CA GLY A 96 12.48 -31.21 -3.27
C GLY A 96 11.40 -30.47 -2.47
N ALA A 97 10.95 -31.02 -1.34
CA ALA A 97 9.98 -30.36 -0.46
C ALA A 97 10.52 -29.05 0.14
N ARG A 98 11.84 -28.99 0.42
CA ARG A 98 12.52 -27.79 0.89
C ARG A 98 12.54 -26.69 -0.17
N GLU A 99 12.84 -27.02 -1.42
CA GLU A 99 12.81 -26.07 -2.54
C GLU A 99 11.40 -25.53 -2.80
N GLU A 100 10.40 -26.40 -2.76
CA GLU A 100 8.99 -26.00 -2.87
C GLU A 100 8.58 -25.06 -1.73
N LEU A 101 8.97 -25.36 -0.49
CA LEU A 101 8.71 -24.47 0.65
C LEU A 101 9.40 -23.11 0.47
N ALA A 102 10.68 -23.10 0.10
CA ALA A 102 11.43 -21.86 -0.10
C ALA A 102 10.82 -20.98 -1.20
N SER A 103 10.35 -21.59 -2.30
CA SER A 103 9.64 -20.85 -3.36
C SER A 103 8.29 -20.29 -2.89
N ALA A 104 7.52 -21.06 -2.13
CA ALA A 104 6.25 -20.62 -1.56
C ALA A 104 6.43 -19.48 -0.54
N GLU A 105 7.45 -19.55 0.31
CA GLU A 105 7.80 -18.49 1.27
C GLU A 105 8.15 -17.18 0.56
N LYS A 106 8.98 -17.26 -0.50
CA LYS A 106 9.33 -16.09 -1.31
C LYS A 106 8.11 -15.43 -1.93
N ILE A 107 7.22 -16.20 -2.56
CA ILE A 107 6.02 -15.67 -3.21
C ILE A 107 5.05 -15.05 -2.17
N TRP A 108 4.94 -15.66 -0.99
CA TRP A 108 4.14 -15.12 0.10
C TRP A 108 4.70 -13.78 0.62
N GLU A 109 6.02 -13.70 0.82
CA GLU A 109 6.71 -12.47 1.23
C GLU A 109 6.53 -11.34 0.20
N GLU A 110 6.71 -11.63 -1.10
CA GLU A 110 6.49 -10.68 -2.19
C GLU A 110 5.03 -10.18 -2.22
N THR A 111 4.06 -11.10 -2.08
CA THR A 111 2.64 -10.75 -2.05
C THR A 111 2.31 -9.88 -0.84
N ARG A 112 2.92 -10.16 0.32
CA ARG A 112 2.76 -9.37 1.54
C ARG A 112 3.37 -7.97 1.42
N SER A 113 4.51 -7.84 0.75
CA SER A 113 5.13 -6.54 0.46
C SER A 113 4.21 -5.69 -0.41
N LEU A 114 3.71 -6.26 -1.51
CA LEU A 114 2.75 -5.59 -2.40
C LEU A 114 1.47 -5.17 -1.66
N LEU A 115 0.97 -6.02 -0.76
CA LEU A 115 -0.20 -5.68 0.05
C LEU A 115 0.08 -4.48 0.97
N GLY A 116 1.27 -4.41 1.58
CA GLY A 116 1.70 -3.27 2.39
C GLY A 116 1.77 -1.96 1.57
N GLU A 117 2.33 -2.02 0.37
CA GLU A 117 2.41 -0.87 -0.55
C GLU A 117 1.01 -0.39 -0.98
N GLN A 118 0.10 -1.31 -1.33
CA GLN A 118 -1.27 -0.93 -1.67
C GLN A 118 -2.05 -0.40 -0.46
N GLY A 119 -1.78 -0.90 0.74
CA GLY A 119 -2.32 -0.33 1.98
C GLY A 119 -1.92 1.14 2.16
N ALA A 120 -0.63 1.44 2.05
CA ALA A 120 -0.12 2.81 2.14
C ALA A 120 -0.66 3.74 1.03
N ARG A 121 -0.83 3.20 -0.19
CA ARG A 121 -1.47 3.92 -1.30
C ARG A 121 -2.92 4.27 -0.95
N LEU A 122 -3.70 3.31 -0.46
CA LEU A 122 -5.10 3.54 -0.08
C LEU A 122 -5.22 4.59 1.03
N ASP A 123 -4.36 4.55 2.04
CA ASP A 123 -4.34 5.55 3.12
C ASP A 123 -4.03 6.96 2.58
N THR A 124 -3.09 7.05 1.63
CA THR A 124 -2.73 8.34 1.01
C THR A 124 -3.88 8.92 0.18
N VAL A 125 -4.52 8.08 -0.65
CA VAL A 125 -5.62 8.53 -1.51
C VAL A 125 -6.87 8.89 -0.68
N THR A 126 -7.16 8.14 0.39
CA THR A 126 -8.28 8.44 1.29
C THR A 126 -8.08 9.74 2.07
N GLU A 127 -6.85 10.02 2.53
CA GLU A 127 -6.53 11.30 3.16
C GLU A 127 -6.64 12.47 2.17
N ASN A 128 -6.19 12.28 0.92
CA ASN A 128 -6.37 13.29 -0.13
C ASN A 128 -7.86 13.53 -0.40
N ARG A 129 -8.69 12.48 -0.43
CA ARG A 129 -10.15 12.61 -0.59
C ARG A 129 -10.73 13.48 0.52
N ARG A 130 -10.39 13.18 1.77
CA ARG A 130 -10.87 13.93 2.94
C ARG A 130 -10.47 15.42 2.88
N LYS A 131 -9.25 15.72 2.46
CA LYS A 131 -8.79 17.11 2.28
C LYS A 131 -9.57 17.84 1.20
N THR A 132 -9.80 17.19 0.06
CA THR A 132 -10.56 17.78 -1.06
C THR A 132 -12.03 17.99 -0.69
N GLU A 133 -12.67 17.01 -0.04
CA GLU A 133 -14.04 17.11 0.47
C GLU A 133 -14.18 18.26 1.49
N SER A 134 -13.24 18.39 2.43
CA SER A 134 -13.26 19.49 3.41
C SER A 134 -13.10 20.86 2.76
N ARG A 135 -12.24 20.98 1.74
CA ARG A 135 -12.10 22.22 0.95
C ARG A 135 -13.39 22.55 0.20
N LEU A 136 -14.02 21.54 -0.41
CA LEU A 136 -15.29 21.70 -1.12
C LEU A 136 -16.41 22.14 -0.16
N GLU A 137 -16.51 21.54 1.03
CA GLU A 137 -17.50 21.90 2.04
C GLU A 137 -17.31 23.34 2.56
N ALA A 138 -16.07 23.74 2.84
CA ALA A 138 -15.76 25.10 3.27
C ALA A 138 -16.14 26.14 2.20
N LYS A 139 -15.83 25.85 0.93
CA LYS A 139 -16.19 26.71 -0.21
C LYS A 139 -17.69 26.75 -0.44
N GLY A 140 -18.37 25.60 -0.38
CA GLY A 140 -19.83 25.48 -0.50
C GLY A 140 -20.58 26.21 0.61
N SER A 141 -20.04 26.20 1.83
CA SER A 141 -20.61 26.97 2.96
C SER A 141 -20.50 28.46 2.73
N ARG A 142 -19.33 28.93 2.25
CA ARG A 142 -19.10 30.34 1.90
C ARG A 142 -19.97 30.80 0.73
N PHE A 143 -20.05 30.00 -0.32
CA PHE A 143 -20.94 30.23 -1.46
C PHE A 143 -22.39 30.37 -0.98
N SER A 144 -22.89 29.40 -0.20
CA SER A 144 -24.27 29.43 0.29
C SER A 144 -24.58 30.66 1.15
N ALA A 145 -23.61 31.12 1.93
CA ALA A 145 -23.77 32.34 2.74
C ALA A 145 -23.85 33.60 1.86
N LEU A 146 -22.96 33.73 0.86
CA LEU A 146 -22.93 34.89 -0.03
C LEU A 146 -24.10 34.90 -1.00
N SER A 147 -24.46 33.75 -1.60
CA SER A 147 -25.61 33.61 -2.47
C SER A 147 -26.90 33.96 -1.73
N ARG A 148 -27.03 33.60 -0.45
CA ARG A 148 -28.18 34.04 0.37
C ARG A 148 -28.24 35.56 0.51
N VAL A 149 -27.11 36.22 0.78
CA VAL A 149 -27.04 37.69 0.87
C VAL A 149 -27.39 38.34 -0.46
N GLN A 150 -26.97 37.75 -1.58
CA GLN A 150 -27.29 38.23 -2.92
C GLN A 150 -28.77 38.04 -3.29
N GLU A 151 -29.32 36.84 -3.06
CA GLU A 151 -30.72 36.49 -3.36
C GLU A 151 -31.71 37.29 -2.51
N GLN A 152 -31.43 37.45 -1.22
CA GLN A 152 -32.26 38.27 -0.32
C GLN A 152 -32.11 39.77 -0.59
N ARG A 153 -31.12 40.15 -1.41
CA ARG A 153 -30.76 41.53 -1.77
C ARG A 153 -30.66 42.41 -0.53
N ASP A 154 -30.04 41.92 0.54
CA ASP A 154 -29.95 42.62 1.83
C ASP A 154 -29.20 43.97 1.74
N TRP A 155 -28.39 44.12 0.69
CA TRP A 155 -27.70 45.36 0.33
C TRP A 155 -28.62 46.42 -0.30
N ALA A 156 -29.84 46.07 -0.72
CA ALA A 156 -30.81 46.98 -1.31
C ALA A 156 -31.84 47.46 -0.27
N SER A 157 -32.30 48.71 -0.42
CA SER A 157 -33.34 49.28 0.44
C SER A 157 -34.63 48.45 0.45
N SER A 158 -35.44 48.61 1.51
CA SER A 158 -36.74 47.93 1.62
C SER A 158 -37.66 48.22 0.43
N GLY A 159 -37.65 49.45 -0.07
CA GLY A 159 -38.46 49.86 -1.22
C GLY A 159 -37.98 49.24 -2.53
N VAL A 160 -36.67 49.05 -2.71
CA VAL A 160 -36.16 48.37 -3.90
C VAL A 160 -36.58 46.89 -3.88
N ARG A 161 -36.41 46.21 -2.74
CA ARG A 161 -36.82 44.79 -2.59
C ARG A 161 -38.33 44.58 -2.81
N ALA A 162 -39.16 45.47 -2.27
CA ALA A 162 -40.60 45.49 -2.46
C ALA A 162 -41.01 45.48 -3.93
N VAL A 163 -40.47 46.43 -4.71
CA VAL A 163 -40.77 46.52 -6.15
C VAL A 163 -40.30 45.27 -6.88
N LEU A 164 -39.09 44.80 -6.62
CA LEU A 164 -38.55 43.61 -7.28
C LEU A 164 -39.40 42.37 -6.95
N HIS A 165 -39.86 42.22 -5.71
CA HIS A 165 -40.75 41.13 -5.34
C HIS A 165 -42.11 41.23 -6.06
N HIS A 166 -42.70 42.43 -6.12
CA HIS A 166 -43.98 42.66 -6.79
C HIS A 166 -43.92 42.41 -8.30
N TYR A 167 -42.86 42.88 -8.97
CA TYR A 167 -42.74 42.84 -10.42
C TYR A 167 -42.00 41.60 -10.95
N LEU A 168 -41.04 41.04 -10.20
CA LEU A 168 -40.22 39.88 -10.63
C LEU A 168 -40.52 38.58 -9.84
N GLY A 169 -41.12 38.66 -8.65
CA GLY A 169 -41.30 37.52 -7.73
C GLY A 169 -42.57 36.67 -7.93
N GLY A 170 -43.45 37.02 -8.87
CA GLY A 170 -44.72 36.32 -9.10
C GLY A 170 -44.62 35.20 -10.14
N GLY A 171 -44.48 33.94 -9.70
CA GLY A 171 -44.56 32.73 -10.52
C GLY A 171 -45.94 32.43 -11.16
N ASN A 172 -46.82 33.42 -11.32
CA ASN A 172 -48.06 33.31 -12.07
C ASN A 172 -48.01 34.34 -13.22
N GLY A 173 -47.44 33.90 -14.34
CA GLY A 173 -47.34 34.68 -15.56
C GLY A 173 -48.68 34.83 -16.27
N ASP A 174 -49.52 35.74 -15.77
CA ASP A 174 -50.70 36.27 -16.50
C ASP A 174 -50.88 37.78 -16.22
N GLY A 175 -49.79 38.54 -16.24
CA GLY A 175 -49.83 40.00 -16.17
C GLY A 175 -48.91 40.60 -17.23
N GLU A 176 -49.49 41.32 -18.20
CA GLU A 176 -48.81 42.10 -19.23
C GLU A 176 -47.82 43.19 -18.70
N GLY A 177 -47.62 43.29 -17.38
CA GLY A 177 -46.78 44.29 -16.69
C GLY A 177 -45.32 43.91 -16.43
N ASN A 178 -44.83 42.77 -16.91
CA ASN A 178 -43.47 42.29 -16.63
C ASN A 178 -42.40 42.74 -17.65
N GLN A 179 -42.70 43.67 -18.54
CA GLN A 179 -41.76 44.04 -19.62
C GLN A 179 -40.97 45.34 -19.36
N GLY A 180 -41.24 46.03 -18.25
CA GLY A 180 -40.73 47.37 -17.97
C GLY A 180 -39.52 47.46 -17.03
N ILE A 181 -39.20 46.41 -16.26
CA ILE A 181 -38.14 46.43 -15.24
C ILE A 181 -37.00 45.48 -15.62
N PHE A 182 -35.78 46.02 -15.74
CA PHE A 182 -34.59 45.27 -16.16
C PHE A 182 -33.81 44.66 -14.98
N GLY A 183 -33.95 45.22 -13.77
CA GLY A 183 -33.24 44.76 -12.58
C GLY A 183 -32.58 45.91 -11.83
N VAL A 184 -31.62 45.61 -10.95
CA VAL A 184 -30.90 46.62 -10.16
C VAL A 184 -29.54 46.91 -10.80
N ILE A 185 -29.08 48.16 -10.75
CA ILE A 185 -27.80 48.59 -11.33
C ILE A 185 -26.64 47.69 -10.88
N GLY A 186 -26.53 47.37 -9.58
CA GLY A 186 -25.48 46.49 -9.06
C GLY A 186 -25.51 45.05 -9.60
N GLU A 187 -26.65 44.59 -10.12
CA GLU A 187 -26.76 43.27 -10.75
C GLU A 187 -26.40 43.31 -12.24
N LEU A 188 -26.61 44.45 -12.90
CA LEU A 188 -26.41 44.65 -14.33
C LEU A 188 -24.98 45.09 -14.68
N ILE A 189 -24.28 45.70 -13.74
CA ILE A 189 -22.90 46.17 -13.91
C ILE A 189 -21.88 45.08 -13.55
N GLU A 190 -20.82 45.02 -14.33
CA GLU A 190 -19.65 44.18 -14.08
C GLU A 190 -18.37 44.97 -14.33
N THR A 191 -17.33 44.69 -13.55
CA THR A 191 -16.02 45.32 -13.70
C THR A 191 -14.94 44.35 -13.21
N ASP A 192 -13.69 44.64 -13.49
CA ASP A 192 -12.57 43.83 -13.02
C ASP A 192 -12.19 44.21 -11.59
N ALA A 193 -11.64 43.25 -10.83
CA ALA A 193 -11.36 43.37 -9.40
C ALA A 193 -10.64 44.69 -8.97
N PRO A 194 -9.66 45.22 -9.73
CA PRO A 194 -8.98 46.47 -9.35
C PRO A 194 -9.90 47.70 -9.35
N TYR A 195 -11.01 47.67 -10.10
CA TYR A 195 -11.88 48.82 -10.34
C TYR A 195 -13.20 48.77 -9.55
N GLU A 196 -13.53 47.64 -8.92
CA GLU A 196 -14.78 47.42 -8.16
C GLU A 196 -15.05 48.56 -7.17
N ARG A 197 -14.04 48.92 -6.37
CA ARG A 197 -14.13 49.99 -5.37
C ARG A 197 -14.39 51.36 -5.98
N ALA A 198 -13.70 51.68 -7.07
CA ALA A 198 -13.87 52.95 -7.76
C ALA A 198 -15.29 53.09 -8.35
N VAL A 199 -15.80 52.00 -8.94
CA VAL A 199 -17.15 51.96 -9.52
C VAL A 199 -18.22 52.04 -8.42
N GLU A 200 -18.07 51.29 -7.33
CA GLU A 200 -18.98 51.32 -6.18
C GLU A 200 -19.02 52.71 -5.54
N ALA A 201 -17.86 53.37 -5.36
CA ALA A 201 -17.77 54.70 -4.77
C ALA A 201 -18.49 55.78 -5.60
N VAL A 202 -18.38 55.72 -6.93
CA VAL A 202 -19.02 56.70 -7.84
C VAL A 202 -20.52 56.49 -7.94
N LEU A 203 -20.96 55.22 -7.98
CA LEU A 203 -22.38 54.90 -7.98
C LEU A 203 -23.01 55.23 -6.62
N GLY A 204 -22.32 54.96 -5.51
CA GLY A 204 -22.82 55.15 -4.15
C GLY A 204 -24.18 54.48 -3.98
N GLU A 205 -25.14 55.19 -3.37
CA GLU A 205 -26.52 54.70 -3.25
C GLU A 205 -27.20 54.38 -4.58
N ARG A 206 -26.74 54.95 -5.71
CA ARG A 206 -27.35 54.66 -7.02
C ARG A 206 -27.14 53.22 -7.45
N ILE A 207 -26.18 52.49 -6.87
CA ILE A 207 -25.98 51.06 -7.16
C ILE A 207 -27.23 50.21 -6.87
N GLN A 208 -28.09 50.66 -5.95
CA GLN A 208 -29.36 49.99 -5.61
C GLN A 208 -30.55 50.43 -6.48
N SER A 209 -30.36 51.34 -7.43
CA SER A 209 -31.47 51.84 -8.23
C SER A 209 -31.97 50.78 -9.22
N ILE A 210 -33.28 50.77 -9.45
CA ILE A 210 -33.94 49.85 -10.38
C ILE A 210 -33.89 50.45 -11.78
N VAL A 211 -33.37 49.69 -12.74
CA VAL A 211 -33.37 50.05 -14.16
C VAL A 211 -34.74 49.72 -14.75
N VAL A 212 -35.36 50.72 -15.35
CA VAL A 212 -36.69 50.64 -15.98
C VAL A 212 -36.59 50.98 -17.47
N ARG A 213 -37.57 50.57 -18.26
CA ARG A 213 -37.62 50.88 -19.70
C ARG A 213 -37.72 52.37 -19.96
N ASP A 214 -38.62 53.04 -19.26
CA ASP A 214 -38.91 54.46 -19.44
C ASP A 214 -39.43 55.08 -18.13
N HIS A 215 -39.73 56.39 -18.19
CA HIS A 215 -40.22 57.13 -17.03
C HIS A 215 -41.65 56.74 -16.62
N GLU A 216 -42.46 56.17 -17.53
CA GLU A 216 -43.84 55.75 -17.23
C GLU A 216 -43.83 54.51 -16.33
N GLU A 217 -42.94 53.56 -16.62
CA GLU A 217 -42.69 52.39 -15.77
C GLU A 217 -42.12 52.79 -14.40
N GLY A 218 -41.16 53.72 -14.39
CA GLY A 218 -40.63 54.27 -13.13
C GLY A 218 -41.69 54.98 -12.28
N LEU A 219 -42.62 55.71 -12.90
CA LEU A 219 -43.74 56.36 -12.21
C LEU A 219 -44.71 55.35 -11.61
N SER A 220 -45.00 54.27 -12.35
CA SER A 220 -45.87 53.18 -11.90
C SER A 220 -45.29 52.46 -10.68
N ALA A 221 -44.00 52.13 -10.71
CA ALA A 221 -43.31 51.52 -9.57
C ALA A 221 -43.21 52.46 -8.36
N LEU A 222 -43.03 53.76 -8.59
CA LEU A 222 -43.06 54.78 -7.52
C LEU A 222 -44.45 54.90 -6.88
N GLN A 223 -45.51 54.84 -7.70
CA GLN A 223 -46.89 54.89 -7.21
C GLN A 223 -47.19 53.67 -6.34
N TYR A 224 -46.77 52.47 -6.77
CA TYR A 224 -46.84 51.25 -5.97
C TYR A 224 -46.19 51.44 -4.59
N LEU A 225 -44.95 51.95 -4.52
CA LEU A 225 -44.27 52.16 -3.24
C LEU A 225 -44.98 53.16 -2.31
N LYS A 226 -45.63 54.18 -2.87
CA LYS A 226 -46.42 55.16 -2.10
C LYS A 226 -47.67 54.52 -1.52
N ASP A 227 -48.36 53.72 -2.33
CA ASP A 227 -49.62 53.09 -1.95
C ASP A 227 -49.41 51.95 -0.94
N SER A 228 -48.36 51.15 -1.13
CA SER A 228 -48.00 50.05 -0.24
C SER A 228 -47.22 50.48 1.01
N ARG A 229 -46.66 51.70 1.01
CA ARG A 229 -45.80 52.25 2.09
C ARG A 229 -44.57 51.38 2.39
N GLU A 230 -44.04 50.70 1.38
CA GLU A 230 -42.93 49.75 1.52
C GLU A 230 -41.53 50.42 1.46
N GLY A 231 -41.49 51.76 1.38
CA GLY A 231 -40.28 52.55 1.57
C GLY A 231 -39.94 53.42 0.35
N ARG A 232 -38.64 53.60 0.11
CA ARG A 232 -38.10 54.45 -0.96
C ARG A 232 -37.27 53.61 -1.94
N GLY A 233 -37.38 53.94 -3.22
CA GLY A 233 -36.56 53.38 -4.29
C GLY A 233 -36.22 54.45 -5.32
N ALA A 234 -35.09 54.28 -6.00
CA ALA A 234 -34.68 55.09 -7.14
C ALA A 234 -34.91 54.28 -8.43
N PHE A 235 -35.48 54.92 -9.44
CA PHE A 235 -35.80 54.30 -10.73
C PHE A 235 -35.06 55.05 -11.83
N VAL A 236 -34.33 54.33 -12.66
CA VAL A 236 -33.44 54.89 -13.67
C VAL A 236 -33.85 54.32 -15.03
N PRO A 237 -34.30 55.15 -15.99
CA PRO A 237 -34.61 54.66 -17.31
C PRO A 237 -33.34 54.16 -18.02
N VAL A 238 -33.48 53.12 -18.84
CA VAL A 238 -32.37 52.52 -19.60
C VAL A 238 -31.69 53.55 -20.50
N THR A 239 -32.45 54.52 -21.02
CA THR A 239 -31.95 55.66 -21.77
C THR A 239 -31.81 56.88 -20.86
N LEU A 240 -30.59 57.13 -20.38
CA LEU A 240 -30.24 58.36 -19.68
C LEU A 240 -29.72 59.42 -20.63
N ARG A 241 -29.97 60.69 -20.29
CA ARG A 241 -29.32 61.81 -20.97
C ARG A 241 -27.84 61.82 -20.56
N ALA A 242 -26.96 61.48 -21.49
CA ALA A 242 -25.54 61.71 -21.33
C ALA A 242 -25.22 63.20 -21.51
N ARG A 243 -24.25 63.71 -20.73
CA ARG A 243 -23.63 65.00 -21.05
C ARG A 243 -22.75 64.76 -22.28
N GLY A 244 -22.98 65.55 -23.34
CA GLY A 244 -22.50 65.26 -24.70
C GLY A 244 -21.00 65.36 -24.96
N GLU A 245 -20.18 65.49 -23.91
CA GLU A 245 -18.73 65.63 -24.04
C GLU A 245 -18.07 64.58 -23.14
N LEU A 246 -17.47 63.57 -23.77
CA LEU A 246 -16.44 62.76 -23.12
C LEU A 246 -15.38 63.72 -22.58
N PRO A 247 -14.96 63.61 -21.31
CA PRO A 247 -13.93 64.48 -20.79
C PRO A 247 -12.69 64.44 -21.70
N PRO A 248 -12.17 65.58 -22.20
CA PRO A 248 -11.06 65.64 -23.15
C PRO A 248 -9.70 65.21 -22.56
N TYR A 249 -9.70 64.64 -21.35
CA TYR A 249 -8.52 64.42 -20.52
C TYR A 249 -8.11 62.95 -20.37
N GLY A 250 -8.56 62.06 -21.26
CA GLY A 250 -8.17 60.65 -21.24
C GLY A 250 -6.65 60.41 -21.31
N GLU A 251 -5.89 61.39 -21.82
CA GLU A 251 -4.43 61.31 -22.02
C GLU A 251 -3.61 62.22 -21.09
N GLU A 252 -4.25 62.88 -20.11
CA GLU A 252 -3.57 63.78 -19.18
C GLU A 252 -2.81 63.02 -18.08
N GLU A 253 -1.70 63.61 -17.61
CA GLU A 253 -0.88 63.00 -16.57
C GLU A 253 -1.68 62.80 -15.26
N GLY A 254 -1.81 61.54 -14.82
CA GLY A 254 -2.54 61.16 -13.62
C GLY A 254 -3.93 60.55 -13.87
N VAL A 255 -4.45 60.60 -15.11
CA VAL A 255 -5.66 59.86 -15.52
C VAL A 255 -5.28 58.45 -15.96
N ILE A 256 -6.00 57.46 -15.46
CA ILE A 256 -5.83 56.04 -15.82
C ILE A 256 -6.72 55.69 -17.02
N ALA A 257 -8.02 55.97 -16.91
CA ALA A 257 -9.01 55.71 -17.95
C ALA A 257 -10.34 56.42 -17.64
N PRO A 258 -11.21 56.65 -18.63
CA PRO A 258 -12.62 56.91 -18.39
C PRO A 258 -13.29 55.72 -17.68
N LEU A 259 -14.10 55.99 -16.65
CA LEU A 259 -14.71 54.91 -15.86
C LEU A 259 -15.69 54.06 -16.68
N THR A 260 -16.23 54.59 -17.77
CA THR A 260 -17.08 53.86 -18.72
C THR A 260 -16.34 52.76 -19.48
N GLU A 261 -15.00 52.82 -19.58
CA GLU A 261 -14.20 51.80 -20.30
C GLU A 261 -13.90 50.57 -19.43
N VAL A 262 -13.93 50.72 -18.11
CA VAL A 262 -13.66 49.63 -17.15
C VAL A 262 -14.93 48.93 -16.68
N VAL A 263 -16.10 49.35 -17.17
CA VAL A 263 -17.41 48.81 -16.80
C VAL A 263 -18.06 48.09 -17.99
N ARG A 264 -18.57 46.88 -17.75
CA ARG A 264 -19.34 46.07 -18.69
C ARG A 264 -20.81 46.01 -18.27
N VAL A 265 -21.70 46.11 -19.25
CA VAL A 265 -23.16 46.00 -19.07
C VAL A 265 -23.79 45.29 -20.28
N PRO A 266 -25.04 44.80 -20.16
CA PRO A 266 -25.82 44.35 -21.31
C PRO A 266 -25.91 45.43 -22.40
N VAL A 267 -25.99 45.00 -23.66
CA VAL A 267 -25.97 45.89 -24.85
C VAL A 267 -27.09 46.92 -24.79
N GLU A 268 -28.24 46.53 -24.27
CA GLU A 268 -29.44 47.35 -24.08
C GLU A 268 -29.22 48.49 -23.07
N CYS A 269 -28.26 48.33 -22.15
CA CYS A 269 -27.96 49.27 -21.06
C CYS A 269 -26.76 50.19 -21.36
N GLY A 270 -26.30 50.28 -22.62
CA GLY A 270 -25.13 51.11 -22.96
C GLY A 270 -25.30 52.60 -22.63
N ASP A 271 -26.50 53.17 -22.85
CA ASP A 271 -26.80 54.56 -22.53
C ASP A 271 -26.88 54.83 -21.02
N LEU A 272 -27.29 53.82 -20.24
CA LEU A 272 -27.31 53.89 -18.78
C LEU A 272 -25.90 54.15 -18.23
N VAL A 273 -24.91 53.39 -18.68
CA VAL A 273 -23.51 53.55 -18.23
C VAL A 273 -22.95 54.90 -18.64
N ARG A 274 -23.21 55.33 -19.89
CA ARG A 274 -22.82 56.66 -20.36
C ARG A 274 -23.45 57.78 -19.51
N GLY A 275 -24.72 57.64 -19.13
CA GLY A 275 -25.42 58.62 -18.31
C GLY A 275 -24.92 58.66 -16.86
N LEU A 276 -24.60 57.52 -16.26
CA LEU A 276 -24.17 57.41 -14.86
C LEU A 276 -22.68 57.72 -14.68
N LEU A 277 -21.83 57.24 -15.58
CA LEU A 277 -20.37 57.21 -15.43
C LEU A 277 -19.62 58.00 -16.51
N GLY A 278 -20.30 58.51 -17.55
CA GLY A 278 -19.65 59.19 -18.69
C GLY A 278 -18.91 60.49 -18.33
N GLY A 279 -19.28 61.12 -17.23
CA GLY A 279 -18.57 62.28 -16.69
C GLY A 279 -17.45 61.94 -15.69
N THR A 280 -17.08 60.65 -15.57
CA THR A 280 -16.18 60.18 -14.50
C THR A 280 -14.86 59.64 -15.05
N LEU A 281 -13.76 60.13 -14.48
CA LEU A 281 -12.40 59.71 -14.80
C LEU A 281 -11.79 58.94 -13.62
N LEU A 282 -11.18 57.80 -13.91
CA LEU A 282 -10.34 57.06 -12.97
C LEU A 282 -8.96 57.71 -12.95
N VAL A 283 -8.46 58.04 -11.76
CA VAL A 283 -7.16 58.68 -11.55
C VAL A 283 -6.27 57.87 -10.62
N ARG A 284 -4.96 58.14 -10.65
CA ARG A 284 -3.99 57.46 -9.79
C ARG A 284 -4.17 57.77 -8.31
N ASP A 285 -4.39 59.04 -7.96
CA ASP A 285 -4.40 59.52 -6.59
C ASP A 285 -5.22 60.81 -6.43
N LEU A 286 -5.63 61.11 -5.20
CA LEU A 286 -6.46 62.27 -4.87
C LEU A 286 -5.78 63.63 -5.20
N PRO A 287 -4.47 63.82 -4.96
CA PRO A 287 -3.76 65.02 -5.42
C PRO A 287 -3.87 65.24 -6.93
N SER A 288 -3.76 64.20 -7.74
CA SER A 288 -3.90 64.26 -9.20
C SER A 288 -5.34 64.65 -9.58
N ALA A 289 -6.35 64.09 -8.92
CA ALA A 289 -7.75 64.51 -9.10
C ALA A 289 -7.97 66.01 -8.82
N LEU A 290 -7.42 66.51 -7.71
CA LEU A 290 -7.54 67.93 -7.34
C LEU A 290 -6.80 68.85 -8.30
N GLN A 291 -5.64 68.46 -8.82
CA GLN A 291 -4.93 69.23 -9.85
C GLN A 291 -5.76 69.35 -11.12
N LEU A 292 -6.36 68.25 -11.58
CA LEU A 292 -7.22 68.23 -12.76
C LEU A 292 -8.50 69.05 -12.55
N TRP A 293 -9.14 68.91 -11.39
CA TRP A 293 -10.34 69.68 -11.06
C TRP A 293 -10.06 71.20 -11.00
N ASN A 294 -8.96 71.62 -10.38
CA ASN A 294 -8.58 73.04 -10.24
C ASN A 294 -8.16 73.73 -11.55
N ARG A 295 -7.86 72.98 -12.62
CA ARG A 295 -7.51 73.57 -13.93
C ARG A 295 -8.65 74.38 -14.54
N ASN A 296 -9.90 74.17 -14.08
CA ASN A 296 -11.13 74.79 -14.55
C ASN A 296 -11.41 74.54 -16.05
N GLY A 297 -12.65 74.23 -16.41
CA GLY A 297 -13.07 74.09 -17.81
C GLY A 297 -13.73 72.76 -18.17
N VAL A 298 -13.67 71.75 -17.30
CA VAL A 298 -14.38 70.47 -17.49
C VAL A 298 -15.10 70.08 -16.23
N TRP A 299 -16.37 69.74 -16.39
CA TRP A 299 -17.25 69.31 -15.31
C TRP A 299 -17.21 67.77 -15.19
N SER A 300 -16.18 67.26 -14.52
CA SER A 300 -15.97 65.82 -14.34
C SER A 300 -15.78 65.42 -12.90
N THR A 301 -16.23 64.20 -12.59
CA THR A 301 -15.96 63.50 -11.35
C THR A 301 -14.67 62.72 -11.50
N TYR A 302 -13.83 62.70 -10.48
CA TYR A 302 -12.57 61.94 -10.46
C TYR A 302 -12.63 60.91 -9.34
N VAL A 303 -12.19 59.68 -9.60
CA VAL A 303 -12.16 58.61 -8.59
C VAL A 303 -10.81 57.91 -8.58
N THR A 304 -10.29 57.56 -7.41
CA THR A 304 -9.08 56.74 -7.24
C THR A 304 -9.41 55.25 -7.23
N LEU A 305 -8.41 54.39 -7.42
CA LEU A 305 -8.58 52.93 -7.27
C LEU A 305 -9.03 52.52 -5.85
N GLU A 306 -8.73 53.35 -4.85
CA GLU A 306 -9.12 53.09 -3.45
C GLU A 306 -10.58 53.47 -3.17
N GLY A 307 -11.23 54.19 -4.09
CA GLY A 307 -12.62 54.63 -3.96
C GLY A 307 -12.78 56.06 -3.43
N ASP A 308 -11.71 56.86 -3.36
CA ASP A 308 -11.83 58.28 -3.04
C ASP A 308 -12.32 59.05 -4.27
N VAL A 309 -13.35 59.87 -4.09
CA VAL A 309 -14.04 60.59 -5.15
C VAL A 309 -13.94 62.10 -4.94
N VAL A 310 -13.61 62.82 -6.00
CA VAL A 310 -13.81 64.27 -6.14
C VAL A 310 -14.99 64.45 -7.09
N THR A 311 -16.13 64.89 -6.57
CA THR A 311 -17.30 65.17 -7.44
C THR A 311 -17.02 66.37 -8.33
N ALA A 312 -17.78 66.51 -9.42
CA ALA A 312 -17.65 67.66 -10.29
C ALA A 312 -17.92 69.01 -9.58
N ASP A 313 -18.72 69.01 -8.51
CA ASP A 313 -18.95 70.17 -7.63
C ASP A 313 -17.77 70.47 -6.68
N GLY A 314 -16.70 69.65 -6.69
CA GLY A 314 -15.54 69.78 -5.83
C GLY A 314 -15.72 69.15 -4.44
N ILE A 315 -16.74 68.30 -4.26
CA ILE A 315 -16.97 67.61 -2.98
C ILE A 315 -16.02 66.41 -2.90
N LEU A 316 -15.28 66.33 -1.80
CA LEU A 316 -14.42 65.20 -1.47
C LEU A 316 -15.22 64.15 -0.70
N VAL A 317 -15.26 62.93 -1.23
CA VAL A 317 -15.87 61.76 -0.60
C VAL A 317 -14.80 60.68 -0.53
N GLY A 318 -14.53 60.17 0.68
CA GLY A 318 -13.47 59.18 0.88
C GLY A 318 -13.40 58.78 2.34
N GLY A 319 -12.59 57.75 2.64
CA GLY A 319 -12.45 57.20 3.98
C GLY A 319 -12.46 55.68 4.04
N ALA A 320 -12.30 55.14 5.24
CA ALA A 320 -12.40 53.70 5.46
C ALA A 320 -13.85 53.25 5.33
N GLN A 321 -14.08 52.30 4.42
CA GLN A 321 -15.38 51.68 4.18
C GLN A 321 -15.95 51.08 5.47
N GLU A 322 -17.14 51.53 5.91
CA GLU A 322 -17.82 50.96 7.09
C GLU A 322 -18.34 49.53 6.81
N GLN A 323 -18.53 48.74 7.88
CA GLN A 323 -19.22 47.46 7.79
C GLN A 323 -20.70 47.70 7.42
N GLY A 324 -21.02 47.62 6.12
CA GLY A 324 -22.39 47.81 5.61
C GLY A 324 -22.48 48.52 4.26
N GLU A 325 -21.40 49.14 3.78
CA GLU A 325 -21.37 49.66 2.41
C GLU A 325 -21.36 48.52 1.39
N SER A 326 -22.15 48.74 0.33
CA SER A 326 -22.57 47.75 -0.65
C SER A 326 -21.41 47.23 -1.51
N ARG A 327 -20.72 46.17 -1.04
CA ARG A 327 -19.70 45.39 -1.79
C ARG A 327 -20.32 44.45 -2.82
N VAL A 328 -21.32 44.93 -3.56
CA VAL A 328 -22.15 44.09 -4.42
C VAL A 328 -21.35 43.52 -5.59
N LEU A 329 -20.45 44.31 -6.17
CA LEU A 329 -19.65 43.86 -7.31
C LEU A 329 -18.64 42.80 -6.85
N ALA A 330 -17.97 43.05 -5.71
CA ALA A 330 -17.03 42.10 -5.13
C ALA A 330 -17.71 40.78 -4.71
N VAL A 331 -18.89 40.83 -4.08
CA VAL A 331 -19.66 39.64 -3.69
C VAL A 331 -20.11 38.85 -4.94
N LYS A 332 -20.59 39.53 -5.98
CA LYS A 332 -20.99 38.89 -7.25
C LYS A 332 -19.82 38.19 -7.93
N ARG A 333 -18.63 38.81 -7.97
CA ARG A 333 -17.41 38.18 -8.49
C ARG A 333 -17.01 36.98 -7.63
N GLU A 334 -16.98 37.15 -6.31
CA GLU A 334 -16.59 36.09 -5.39
C GLU A 334 -17.49 34.85 -5.51
N ILE A 335 -18.80 35.04 -5.71
CA ILE A 335 -19.75 33.96 -5.96
C ILE A 335 -19.37 33.20 -7.23
N ARG A 336 -19.07 33.89 -8.34
CA ARG A 336 -18.63 33.25 -9.60
C ARG A 336 -17.32 32.48 -9.44
N GLU A 337 -16.33 33.10 -8.78
CA GLU A 337 -15.04 32.45 -8.50
C GLU A 337 -15.23 31.20 -7.64
N LEU A 338 -16.11 31.26 -6.62
CA LEU A 338 -16.45 30.10 -5.80
C LEU A 338 -17.16 29.01 -6.60
N GLU A 339 -18.07 29.34 -7.51
CA GLU A 339 -18.73 28.36 -8.39
C GLU A 339 -17.72 27.62 -9.27
N GLU A 340 -16.81 28.36 -9.91
CA GLU A 340 -15.75 27.79 -10.75
C GLU A 340 -14.80 26.89 -9.93
N GLU A 341 -14.35 27.36 -8.77
CA GLU A 341 -13.51 26.58 -7.86
C GLU A 341 -14.21 25.32 -7.37
N MET A 342 -15.49 25.42 -7.00
CA MET A 342 -16.29 24.27 -6.56
C MET A 342 -16.49 23.26 -7.68
N ALA A 343 -16.69 23.70 -8.93
CA ALA A 343 -16.81 22.81 -10.08
C ALA A 343 -15.50 22.03 -10.33
N LEU A 344 -14.35 22.71 -10.23
CA LEU A 344 -13.03 22.08 -10.32
C LEU A 344 -12.79 21.07 -9.19
N LEU A 345 -13.07 21.47 -7.94
CA LEU A 345 -12.91 20.60 -6.76
C LEU A 345 -13.87 19.41 -6.79
N SER A 346 -15.09 19.58 -7.28
CA SER A 346 -16.07 18.49 -7.45
C SER A 346 -15.56 17.46 -8.47
N THR A 347 -15.01 17.92 -9.59
CA THR A 347 -14.41 17.05 -10.61
C THR A 347 -13.20 16.30 -10.05
N GLU A 348 -12.33 17.00 -9.30
CA GLU A 348 -11.19 16.39 -8.62
C GLU A 348 -11.64 15.35 -7.58
N SER A 349 -12.68 15.65 -6.80
CA SER A 349 -13.24 14.74 -5.80
C SER A 349 -13.82 13.47 -6.43
N ALA A 350 -14.50 13.59 -7.58
CA ALA A 350 -15.02 12.45 -8.31
C ALA A 350 -13.89 11.52 -8.80
N ARG A 351 -12.82 12.10 -9.36
CA ARG A 351 -11.64 11.34 -9.78
C ARG A 351 -10.97 10.63 -8.60
N ILE A 352 -10.76 11.33 -7.48
CA ILE A 352 -10.16 10.73 -6.29
C ILE A 352 -11.07 9.61 -5.73
N ALA A 353 -12.39 9.75 -5.81
CA ALA A 353 -13.31 8.69 -5.37
C ALA A 353 -13.15 7.41 -6.22
N GLU A 354 -12.97 7.54 -7.53
CA GLU A 354 -12.63 6.41 -8.41
C GLU A 354 -11.28 5.79 -8.03
N ASP A 355 -10.25 6.60 -7.78
CA ASP A 355 -8.93 6.12 -7.35
C ASP A 355 -8.99 5.36 -6.01
N VAL A 356 -9.80 5.80 -5.05
CA VAL A 356 -10.01 5.08 -3.78
C VAL A 356 -10.63 3.72 -4.03
N GLU A 357 -11.66 3.68 -4.86
CA GLU A 357 -12.39 2.44 -5.14
C GLU A 357 -11.53 1.45 -5.92
N GLU A 358 -10.71 1.91 -6.87
CA GLU A 358 -9.70 1.09 -7.55
C GLU A 358 -8.67 0.54 -6.55
N ALA A 359 -8.06 1.40 -5.74
CA ALA A 359 -7.08 1.00 -4.74
C ALA A 359 -7.65 -0.01 -3.74
N ARG A 360 -8.90 0.17 -3.34
CA ARG A 360 -9.63 -0.76 -2.46
C ARG A 360 -9.80 -2.13 -3.13
N ARG A 361 -10.26 -2.19 -4.37
CA ARG A 361 -10.41 -3.45 -5.11
C ARG A 361 -9.07 -4.18 -5.30
N THR A 362 -8.01 -3.44 -5.64
CA THR A 362 -6.67 -4.01 -5.76
C THR A 362 -6.20 -4.58 -4.42
N ARG A 363 -6.44 -3.87 -3.32
CA ARG A 363 -6.11 -4.35 -1.98
C ARG A 363 -6.89 -5.61 -1.62
N GLU A 364 -8.21 -5.65 -1.83
CA GLU A 364 -9.04 -6.83 -1.56
C GLU A 364 -8.58 -8.05 -2.38
N ALA A 365 -8.21 -7.85 -3.64
CA ALA A 365 -7.64 -8.93 -4.48
C ALA A 365 -6.28 -9.43 -3.96
N LEU A 366 -5.41 -8.53 -3.47
CA LEU A 366 -4.13 -8.90 -2.86
C LEU A 366 -4.30 -9.58 -1.51
N GLU A 367 -5.30 -9.20 -0.71
CA GLU A 367 -5.64 -9.87 0.56
C GLU A 367 -6.08 -11.32 0.27
N GLY A 368 -6.92 -11.54 -0.74
CA GLY A 368 -7.30 -12.88 -1.20
C GLY A 368 -6.08 -13.71 -1.64
N ARG A 369 -5.24 -13.15 -2.52
CA ARG A 369 -4.00 -13.81 -2.97
C ARG A 369 -3.03 -14.09 -1.83
N SER A 370 -2.91 -13.17 -0.86
CA SER A 370 -2.07 -13.36 0.33
C SER A 370 -2.56 -14.51 1.20
N ALA A 371 -3.88 -14.68 1.33
CA ALA A 371 -4.48 -15.80 2.06
C ALA A 371 -4.24 -17.15 1.35
N GLU A 372 -4.37 -17.19 0.02
CA GLU A 372 -4.05 -18.36 -0.80
C GLU A 372 -2.56 -18.75 -0.71
N MET A 373 -1.67 -17.77 -0.79
CA MET A 373 -0.23 -18.02 -0.66
C MET A 373 0.15 -18.47 0.76
N PHE A 374 -0.55 -17.96 1.77
CA PHE A 374 -0.35 -18.40 3.15
C PHE A 374 -0.76 -19.87 3.35
N SER A 375 -1.92 -20.29 2.82
CA SER A 375 -2.36 -21.69 2.93
C SER A 375 -1.42 -22.63 2.17
N LEU A 376 -0.97 -22.24 0.97
CA LEU A 376 0.01 -22.99 0.20
C LEU A 376 1.33 -23.13 0.96
N ARG A 377 1.82 -22.05 1.58
CA ARG A 377 3.03 -22.07 2.42
C ARG A 377 2.89 -23.07 3.56
N GLU A 378 1.80 -23.03 4.31
CA GLU A 378 1.57 -23.94 5.44
C GLU A 378 1.46 -25.41 4.98
N GLU A 379 0.84 -25.66 3.81
CA GLU A 379 0.82 -27.00 3.20
C GLU A 379 2.25 -27.49 2.87
N ARG A 380 3.08 -26.66 2.20
CA ARG A 380 4.46 -27.02 1.87
C ARG A 380 5.31 -27.21 3.12
N LYS A 381 5.08 -26.41 4.16
CA LYS A 381 5.77 -26.53 5.44
C LYS A 381 5.44 -27.85 6.15
N ALA A 382 4.18 -28.26 6.13
CA ALA A 382 3.75 -29.54 6.66
C ALA A 382 4.38 -30.72 5.89
N ARG A 383 4.39 -30.65 4.55
CA ARG A 383 5.07 -31.67 3.70
C ARG A 383 6.57 -31.75 3.99
N TYR A 384 7.24 -30.61 4.14
CA TYR A 384 8.65 -30.56 4.49
C TYR A 384 8.93 -31.20 5.86
N ALA A 385 8.11 -30.89 6.88
CA ALA A 385 8.23 -31.48 8.20
C ALA A 385 8.01 -33.01 8.18
N GLU A 386 7.04 -33.50 7.40
CA GLU A 386 6.79 -34.93 7.22
C GLU A 386 7.98 -35.63 6.54
N ALA A 387 8.54 -35.02 5.48
CA ALA A 387 9.72 -35.54 4.78
C ALA A 387 10.96 -35.57 5.70
N GLN A 388 11.18 -34.51 6.50
CA GLN A 388 12.25 -34.49 7.51
C GLN A 388 12.08 -35.60 8.55
N GLN A 389 10.86 -35.82 9.05
CA GLN A 389 10.60 -36.86 10.04
C GLN A 389 10.85 -38.25 9.46
N LYS A 390 10.38 -38.52 8.23
CA LYS A 390 10.66 -39.78 7.51
C LYS A 390 12.15 -40.00 7.32
N ARG A 391 12.89 -38.97 6.90
CA ARG A 391 14.35 -39.02 6.73
C ARG A 391 15.04 -39.36 8.05
N ALA A 392 14.68 -38.70 9.15
CA ALA A 392 15.29 -38.93 10.46
C ALA A 392 15.04 -40.37 10.98
N VAL A 393 13.84 -40.93 10.76
CA VAL A 393 13.54 -42.32 11.12
C VAL A 393 14.38 -43.30 10.29
N LEU A 394 14.50 -43.08 8.98
CA LEU A 394 15.29 -43.92 8.09
C LEU A 394 16.80 -43.78 8.34
N GLU A 395 17.28 -42.61 8.77
CA GLU A 395 18.67 -42.39 9.16
C GLU A 395 19.06 -43.29 10.34
N VAL A 396 18.21 -43.36 11.37
CA VAL A 396 18.41 -44.23 12.53
C VAL A 396 18.37 -45.70 12.11
N ALA A 397 17.40 -46.10 11.27
CA ALA A 397 17.30 -47.47 10.77
C ALA A 397 18.51 -47.88 9.92
N MET A 398 19.00 -46.98 9.06
CA MET A 398 20.22 -47.18 8.27
C MET A 398 21.46 -47.32 9.16
N SER A 399 21.59 -46.48 10.20
CA SER A 399 22.69 -46.56 11.15
C SER A 399 22.68 -47.90 11.92
N GLN A 400 21.51 -48.36 12.37
CA GLN A 400 21.37 -49.64 13.07
C GLN A 400 21.70 -50.83 12.16
N THR A 401 21.21 -50.86 10.93
CA THR A 401 21.50 -51.94 9.97
C THR A 401 22.99 -51.99 9.62
N ARG A 402 23.63 -50.82 9.44
CA ARG A 402 25.08 -50.72 9.20
C ARG A 402 25.91 -51.19 10.38
N THR A 403 25.49 -50.86 11.61
CA THR A 403 26.16 -51.31 12.85
C THR A 403 26.03 -52.82 13.03
N ASN A 404 24.85 -53.37 12.79
CA ASN A 404 24.60 -54.82 12.84
C ASN A 404 25.41 -55.58 11.78
N LEU A 405 25.53 -55.04 10.56
CA LEU A 405 26.38 -55.62 9.53
C LEU A 405 27.85 -55.62 9.98
N GLY A 406 28.32 -54.50 10.55
CA GLY A 406 29.68 -54.39 11.08
C GLY A 406 30.00 -55.41 12.17
N SER A 407 29.06 -55.65 13.11
CA SER A 407 29.26 -56.63 14.18
C SER A 407 29.29 -58.07 13.65
N LEU A 408 28.44 -58.42 12.67
CA LEU A 408 28.45 -59.74 12.04
C LEU A 408 29.74 -60.00 11.25
N VAL A 409 30.24 -58.99 10.53
CA VAL A 409 31.52 -59.08 9.80
C VAL A 409 32.68 -59.27 10.78
N GLN A 410 32.67 -58.59 11.92
CA GLN A 410 33.69 -58.73 12.96
C GLN A 410 33.62 -60.10 13.64
N GLU A 411 32.42 -60.63 13.91
CA GLU A 411 32.21 -61.98 14.45
C GLU A 411 32.74 -63.06 13.49
N ARG A 412 32.52 -62.90 12.17
CA ARG A 412 33.10 -63.80 11.17
C ARG A 412 34.63 -63.77 11.19
N GLN A 413 35.23 -62.58 11.18
CA GLN A 413 36.69 -62.42 11.23
C GLN A 413 37.32 -63.08 12.46
N TYR A 414 36.63 -63.05 13.60
CA TYR A 414 37.10 -63.70 14.83
C TYR A 414 37.09 -65.23 14.74
N LEU A 415 36.10 -65.83 14.07
CA LEU A 415 36.01 -67.28 13.91
C LEU A 415 36.91 -67.83 12.79
N GLU A 416 37.34 -66.98 11.87
CA GLU A 416 38.30 -67.30 10.81
C GLU A 416 39.77 -67.19 11.26
N ALA A 417 40.05 -66.42 12.33
CA ALA A 417 41.36 -66.24 12.95
C ALA A 417 41.69 -67.36 13.94
#